data_AF-A0A1G2XMV0-F1
#
_entry.id   AF-A0A1G2XMV0-F1
#
_cell.length_a   1.000
_cell.length_b   1.000
_cell.length_c   1.000
_cell.angle_alpha   90.00
_cell.angle_beta   90.00
_cell.angle_gamma   90.00
#
_symmetry.space_group_name_H-M   'P 1'
#
loop_
_entity.id
_entity.type
_entity.pdbx_description
1 polymer ?
#
loop_
_entity_poly.entity_id
_entity_poly.type
_entity_poly.pdbx_seq_one_letter_code
_entity_poly.pdbx_strand_id
1 'polypeptide(L)'
;MAALTYLRFNISAAEADRYTDDKYLVRAKWSKILSGRKRNYSRCYGTPFIMQFSGSGLVAPCGMLFNDKYNEYHIGNIVDTSFKKIWQSDRYWEVVNLIVSEKFDARTMCGSLCLQHKVNECLWALKHKNAILVKEDADPPMHINFI
;
A
#
# COMPACT_ATOMS: atom_id res chain seq x y z
N MET A 1 -18.42 10.92 -17.86
CA MET A 1 -17.17 10.39 -18.46
C MET A 1 -16.48 9.31 -17.61
N ALA A 2 -16.21 9.52 -16.32
CA ALA A 2 -15.45 8.56 -15.49
C ALA A 2 -16.05 7.14 -15.37
N ALA A 3 -17.39 7.00 -15.35
CA ALA A 3 -18.05 5.69 -15.25
C ALA A 3 -17.84 4.80 -16.50
N LEU A 4 -17.88 5.40 -17.70
CA LEU A 4 -17.64 4.70 -18.97
C LEU A 4 -16.20 4.22 -19.10
N THR A 5 -15.22 5.00 -18.63
CA THR A 5 -13.81 4.60 -18.58
C THR A 5 -13.58 3.42 -17.63
N TYR A 6 -14.26 3.41 -16.48
CA TYR A 6 -14.14 2.32 -15.50
C TYR A 6 -14.75 1.00 -15.99
N LEU A 7 -15.88 1.06 -16.71
CA LEU A 7 -16.47 -0.10 -17.37
C LEU A 7 -15.54 -0.70 -18.43
N ARG A 8 -14.94 0.15 -19.29
CA ARG A 8 -13.97 -0.30 -20.30
C ARG A 8 -12.72 -0.93 -19.68
N PHE A 9 -12.22 -0.38 -18.58
CA PHE A 9 -11.11 -0.97 -17.83
C PHE A 9 -11.46 -2.35 -17.28
N ASN A 10 -12.65 -2.52 -16.68
CA ASN A 10 -13.10 -3.81 -16.16
C ASN A 10 -13.22 -4.87 -17.26
N ILE A 11 -13.73 -4.51 -18.44
CA ILE A 11 -13.81 -5.42 -19.59
C ILE A 11 -12.41 -5.86 -20.01
N SER A 12 -11.47 -4.92 -20.14
CA SER A 12 -10.09 -5.21 -20.54
C SER A 12 -9.35 -6.07 -19.51
N ALA A 13 -9.54 -5.81 -18.22
CA ALA A 13 -8.95 -6.62 -17.15
C ALA A 13 -9.54 -8.03 -17.10
N ALA A 14 -10.83 -8.20 -17.40
CA ALA A 14 -11.47 -9.52 -17.48
C ALA A 14 -10.99 -10.31 -18.70
N GLU A 15 -10.69 -9.64 -19.81
CA GLU A 15 -10.04 -10.24 -20.96
C GLU A 15 -8.60 -10.65 -20.63
N ALA A 16 -7.86 -9.82 -19.90
CA ALA A 16 -6.49 -10.11 -19.47
C ALA A 16 -6.41 -11.39 -18.61
N ASP A 17 -7.35 -11.62 -17.69
CA ASP A 17 -7.37 -12.83 -16.85
C ASP A 17 -7.43 -14.12 -17.69
N ARG A 18 -7.99 -14.08 -18.91
CA ARG A 18 -8.08 -15.24 -19.82
C ARG A 18 -6.73 -15.66 -20.42
N TYR A 19 -5.70 -14.84 -20.30
CA TYR A 19 -4.33 -15.20 -20.72
C TYR A 19 -3.58 -16.01 -19.66
N THR A 20 -4.23 -16.38 -18.55
CA THR A 20 -3.68 -17.35 -17.61
C THR A 20 -3.60 -18.73 -18.25
N ASP A 21 -2.44 -19.37 -18.12
CA ASP A 21 -2.21 -20.76 -18.50
C ASP A 21 -1.35 -21.47 -17.43
N ASP A 22 -0.91 -22.70 -17.71
CA ASP A 22 -0.12 -23.51 -16.78
C ASP A 22 1.27 -22.93 -16.48
N LYS A 23 1.75 -21.97 -17.28
CA LYS A 23 3.09 -21.37 -17.19
C LYS A 23 3.07 -19.90 -16.78
N TYR A 24 1.92 -19.25 -16.88
CA TYR A 24 1.78 -17.82 -16.66
C TYR A 24 0.46 -17.48 -15.99
N LEU A 25 0.53 -16.77 -14.85
CA LEU A 25 -0.65 -16.35 -14.10
C LEU A 25 -0.94 -14.87 -14.33
N VAL A 26 -2.13 -14.57 -14.88
CA VAL A 26 -2.71 -13.23 -14.89
C VAL A 26 -3.83 -13.18 -13.87
N ARG A 27 -3.74 -12.26 -12.92
CA ARG A 27 -4.79 -12.10 -11.90
C ARG A 27 -5.04 -10.64 -11.60
N ALA A 28 -6.16 -10.12 -12.08
CA ALA A 28 -6.70 -8.86 -11.65
C ALA A 28 -7.12 -8.92 -10.18
N LYS A 29 -6.79 -7.86 -9.42
CA LYS A 29 -7.20 -7.72 -8.02
C LYS A 29 -8.63 -7.17 -7.94
N TRP A 30 -9.61 -7.98 -8.35
CA TRP A 30 -11.03 -7.60 -8.43
C TRP A 30 -11.59 -7.03 -7.14
N SER A 31 -11.26 -7.65 -5.99
CA SER A 31 -11.69 -7.16 -4.66
C SER A 31 -11.19 -5.75 -4.32
N LYS A 32 -10.16 -5.26 -5.02
CA LYS A 32 -9.67 -3.88 -4.93
C LYS A 32 -10.34 -3.00 -5.98
N ILE A 33 -10.43 -3.45 -7.23
CA ILE A 33 -11.06 -2.70 -8.34
C ILE A 33 -12.53 -2.37 -8.02
N LEU A 34 -13.24 -3.34 -7.43
CA LEU A 34 -14.67 -3.27 -7.11
C LEU A 34 -14.98 -2.66 -5.74
N SER A 35 -13.98 -2.21 -4.96
CA SER A 35 -14.21 -1.66 -3.60
C SER A 35 -14.88 -0.27 -3.59
N GLY A 36 -15.27 0.26 -4.75
CA GLY A 36 -15.96 1.54 -4.87
C GLY A 36 -15.14 2.74 -4.37
N ARG A 37 -13.80 2.60 -4.30
CA ARG A 37 -12.86 3.63 -3.82
C ARG A 37 -13.04 4.02 -2.35
N LYS A 38 -13.86 3.30 -1.58
CA LYS A 38 -14.10 3.58 -0.16
C LYS A 38 -12.99 2.96 0.69
N ARG A 39 -12.65 3.63 1.80
CA ARG A 39 -11.75 3.12 2.83
C ARG A 39 -12.53 2.94 4.12
N ASN A 40 -12.33 1.81 4.77
CA ASN A 40 -12.91 1.49 6.08
C ASN A 40 -11.97 1.86 7.25
N TYR A 41 -10.92 2.62 6.97
CA TYR A 41 -9.91 3.09 7.92
C TYR A 41 -9.58 4.56 7.66
N SER A 42 -9.30 5.30 8.74
CA SER A 42 -8.78 6.66 8.69
C SER A 42 -7.25 6.72 8.79
N ARG A 43 -6.61 5.71 9.39
CA ARG A 43 -5.16 5.69 9.63
C ARG A 43 -4.48 4.63 8.76
N CYS A 44 -3.24 4.88 8.34
CA CYS A 44 -2.48 3.96 7.50
C CYS A 44 -1.32 3.30 8.29
N TYR A 45 -1.55 2.09 8.77
CA TYR A 45 -0.58 1.23 9.43
C TYR A 45 0.28 0.41 8.46
N GLY A 46 -0.03 0.42 7.16
CA GLY A 46 0.71 -0.37 6.16
C GLY A 46 2.10 0.19 5.81
N THR A 47 2.35 1.48 6.08
CA THR A 47 3.58 2.15 5.63
C THR A 47 4.89 1.58 6.20
N PRO A 48 4.96 1.04 7.44
CA PRO A 48 6.19 0.39 7.91
C PRO A 48 6.45 -0.97 7.24
N PHE A 49 5.43 -1.62 6.70
CA PHE A 49 5.54 -2.94 6.04
C PHE A 49 5.88 -2.82 4.56
N ILE A 50 5.39 -1.76 3.90
CA ILE A 50 5.64 -1.50 2.48
C ILE A 50 6.14 -0.06 2.34
N MET A 51 7.34 0.19 2.86
CA MET A 51 8.03 1.46 2.67
C MET A 51 8.37 1.64 1.18
N GLN A 52 8.30 2.88 0.68
CA GLN A 52 8.48 3.17 -0.75
C GLN A 52 9.61 4.16 -0.97
N PHE A 53 10.39 3.91 -2.02
CA PHE A 53 11.47 4.79 -2.46
C PHE A 53 11.15 5.35 -3.84
N SER A 54 11.42 6.65 -4.05
CA SER A 54 11.29 7.25 -5.38
C SER A 54 12.47 6.84 -6.27
N GLY A 55 12.38 7.13 -7.57
CA GLY A 55 13.50 6.95 -8.50
C GLY A 55 14.71 7.85 -8.20
N SER A 56 14.54 8.92 -7.42
CA SER A 56 15.63 9.81 -6.96
C SER A 56 16.23 9.39 -5.61
N GLY A 57 15.78 8.28 -5.04
CA GLY A 57 16.22 7.77 -3.74
C GLY A 57 15.48 8.36 -2.54
N LEU A 58 14.51 9.25 -2.74
CA LEU A 58 13.68 9.78 -1.65
C LEU A 58 12.95 8.63 -0.93
N VAL A 59 13.10 8.57 0.39
CA VAL A 59 12.38 7.67 1.27
C VAL A 59 11.17 8.38 1.83
N ALA A 60 9.98 7.87 1.53
CA ALA A 60 8.73 8.34 2.11
C ALA A 60 7.76 7.17 2.36
N PRO A 61 6.77 7.33 3.26
CA PRO A 61 5.85 6.25 3.65
C PRO A 61 5.00 5.67 2.52
N CYS A 62 4.78 6.42 1.45
CA CYS A 62 3.97 6.00 0.31
C CYS A 62 4.29 6.86 -0.93
N GLY A 63 4.27 6.28 -2.14
CA GLY A 63 4.65 7.00 -3.36
C GLY A 63 3.75 8.20 -3.72
N MET A 64 2.54 8.25 -3.19
CA MET A 64 1.67 9.43 -3.31
C MET A 64 2.18 10.66 -2.53
N LEU A 65 3.11 10.45 -1.60
CA LEU A 65 3.70 11.47 -0.73
C LEU A 65 5.11 11.89 -1.19
N PHE A 66 5.52 11.55 -2.42
CA PHE A 66 6.83 11.95 -2.95
C PHE A 66 6.90 13.38 -3.48
N ASN A 67 5.75 13.99 -3.78
CA ASN A 67 5.73 15.35 -4.31
C ASN A 67 6.13 16.35 -3.22
N ASP A 68 6.90 17.38 -3.56
CA ASP A 68 7.47 18.35 -2.61
C ASP A 68 6.43 19.05 -1.71
N LYS A 69 5.18 19.19 -2.16
CA LYS A 69 4.09 19.70 -1.31
C LYS A 69 3.80 18.82 -0.08
N TYR A 70 4.32 17.60 -0.06
CA TYR A 70 4.23 16.61 1.02
C TYR A 70 5.56 16.41 1.74
N ASN A 71 6.48 17.38 1.66
CA ASN A 71 7.80 17.29 2.27
C ASN A 71 7.78 17.02 3.79
N GLU A 72 6.70 17.36 4.49
CA GLU A 72 6.49 17.00 5.89
C GLU A 72 6.51 15.47 6.15
N TYR A 73 6.24 14.66 5.11
CA TYR A 73 6.28 13.20 5.16
C TYR A 73 7.57 12.60 4.58
N HIS A 74 8.52 13.43 4.13
CA HIS A 74 9.80 12.94 3.64
C HIS A 74 10.68 12.53 4.84
N ILE A 75 11.28 11.34 4.75
CA ILE A 75 12.05 10.75 5.85
C ILE A 75 13.56 10.96 5.63
N GLY A 76 14.03 10.78 4.40
CA GLY A 76 15.44 10.91 4.04
C GLY A 76 15.68 10.52 2.57
N ASN A 77 16.93 10.41 2.14
CA ASN A 77 17.29 9.95 0.80
C ASN A 77 18.40 8.90 0.85
N ILE A 78 18.21 7.77 0.17
CA ILE A 78 19.19 6.67 0.14
C ILE A 78 20.48 6.99 -0.62
N VAL A 79 20.49 8.06 -1.42
CA VAL A 79 21.69 8.58 -2.07
C VAL A 79 22.66 9.15 -1.03
N ASP A 80 22.13 9.77 0.03
CA ASP A 80 22.93 10.45 1.05
C ASP A 80 23.14 9.59 2.30
N THR A 81 22.16 8.76 2.66
CA THR A 81 22.16 7.99 3.91
C THR A 81 21.64 6.58 3.68
N SER A 82 22.37 5.55 4.13
CA SER A 82 21.92 4.18 3.97
C SER A 82 20.52 3.97 4.57
N PHE A 83 19.69 3.15 3.90
CA PHE A 83 18.32 2.92 4.38
C PHE A 83 18.28 2.40 5.82
N LYS A 84 19.26 1.58 6.25
CA LYS A 84 19.38 1.12 7.64
C LYS A 84 19.44 2.30 8.62
N LYS A 85 20.27 3.32 8.34
CA LYS A 85 20.36 4.52 9.18
C LYS A 85 19.08 5.35 9.15
N ILE A 86 18.46 5.49 7.97
CA ILE A 86 17.15 6.16 7.82
C ILE A 86 16.10 5.45 8.68
N TRP A 87 15.99 4.13 8.58
CA TRP A 87 15.03 3.31 9.33
C TRP A 87 15.26 3.36 10.85
N GLN A 88 16.51 3.48 11.31
CA GLN A 88 16.86 3.62 12.73
C GLN A 88 16.73 5.06 13.25
N SER A 89 16.38 6.03 12.42
CA SER A 89 16.30 7.44 12.81
C SER A 89 15.00 7.78 13.53
N ASP A 90 15.03 8.82 14.37
CA ASP A 90 13.83 9.39 14.98
C ASP A 90 12.87 9.91 13.91
N ARG A 91 13.40 10.51 12.84
CA ARG A 91 12.63 11.05 11.72
C ARG A 91 11.74 10.02 11.07
N TYR A 92 12.20 8.77 10.97
CA TYR A 92 11.37 7.66 10.48
C TYR A 92 10.12 7.48 11.33
N TRP A 93 10.29 7.39 12.65
CA TRP A 93 9.17 7.19 13.57
C TRP A 93 8.28 8.42 13.70
N GLU A 94 8.83 9.63 13.62
CA GLU A 94 8.03 10.87 13.57
C GLU A 94 7.01 10.82 12.42
N VAL A 95 7.47 10.52 11.21
CA VAL A 95 6.63 10.50 10.01
C VAL A 95 5.64 9.33 10.05
N VAL A 96 6.09 8.14 10.45
CA VAL A 96 5.21 6.98 10.61
C VAL A 96 4.12 7.27 11.64
N ASN A 97 4.49 7.85 12.79
CA ASN A 97 3.55 8.22 13.85
C ASN A 97 2.57 9.30 13.39
N LEU A 98 3.01 10.27 12.59
CA LEU A 98 2.14 11.29 12.02
C LEU A 98 1.02 10.68 11.17
N ILE A 99 1.34 9.71 10.31
CA ILE A 99 0.37 9.04 9.43
C ILE A 99 -0.65 8.20 10.20
N VAL A 100 -0.27 7.66 11.37
CA VAL A 100 -1.18 6.89 12.21
C VAL A 100 -1.90 7.73 13.26
N SER A 101 -1.58 9.02 13.35
CA SER A 101 -2.16 9.96 14.31
C SER A 101 -3.47 10.58 13.83
N GLU A 102 -4.14 11.29 14.74
CA GLU A 102 -5.38 12.02 14.45
C GLU A 102 -5.24 13.09 13.36
N LYS A 103 -4.02 13.58 13.10
CA LYS A 103 -3.70 14.60 12.10
C LYS A 103 -3.79 14.13 10.65
N PHE A 104 -3.90 12.81 10.41
CA PHE A 104 -3.88 12.24 9.06
C PHE A 104 -5.10 11.35 8.77
N ASP A 105 -5.97 11.74 7.84
CA ASP A 105 -7.12 10.91 7.45
C ASP A 105 -6.97 10.36 6.03
N ALA A 106 -6.64 9.07 5.92
CA ALA A 106 -6.50 8.35 4.67
C ALA A 106 -7.76 8.35 3.79
N ARG A 107 -8.94 8.66 4.34
CA ARG A 107 -10.20 8.75 3.58
C ARG A 107 -10.25 10.02 2.72
N THR A 108 -9.60 11.08 3.16
CA THR A 108 -9.66 12.41 2.51
C THR A 108 -8.30 12.87 1.99
N MET A 109 -7.20 12.44 2.63
CA MET A 109 -5.83 12.85 2.31
C MET A 109 -5.11 11.87 1.36
N CYS A 110 -5.74 10.75 0.99
CA CYS A 110 -5.16 9.78 0.07
C CYS A 110 -6.04 9.51 -1.15
N GLY A 111 -5.40 9.39 -2.32
CA GLY A 111 -5.99 8.74 -3.49
C GLY A 111 -6.48 7.33 -3.19
N SER A 112 -7.58 6.91 -3.81
CA SER A 112 -8.18 5.58 -3.60
C SER A 112 -7.32 4.45 -4.17
N LEU A 113 -7.56 3.22 -3.70
CA LEU A 113 -6.92 2.01 -4.25
C LEU A 113 -5.37 2.04 -4.19
N CYS A 114 -4.80 2.68 -3.17
CA CYS A 114 -3.35 2.72 -3.01
C CYS A 114 -2.74 1.33 -2.80
N LEU A 115 -1.43 1.19 -3.00
CA LEU A 115 -0.69 -0.06 -2.76
C LEU A 115 -0.94 -0.61 -1.36
N GLN A 116 -0.94 0.27 -0.35
CA GLN A 116 -1.15 -0.08 1.06
C GLN A 116 -2.55 -0.65 1.36
N HIS A 117 -3.50 -0.57 0.42
CA HIS A 117 -4.92 -0.69 0.75
C HIS A 117 -5.28 -1.99 1.46
N LYS A 118 -4.88 -3.14 0.90
CA LYS A 118 -5.27 -4.46 1.41
C LYS A 118 -4.55 -4.83 2.71
N VAL A 119 -3.26 -4.56 2.80
CA VAL A 119 -2.50 -4.72 4.05
C VAL A 119 -3.12 -3.86 5.16
N ASN A 120 -3.52 -2.64 4.83
CA ASN A 120 -4.10 -1.75 5.82
C ASN A 120 -5.53 -2.13 6.25
N GLU A 121 -6.35 -2.72 5.37
CA GLU A 121 -7.66 -3.29 5.79
C GLU A 121 -7.45 -4.37 6.85
N CYS A 122 -6.47 -5.26 6.65
CA CYS A 122 -6.11 -6.30 7.61
C CYS A 122 -5.60 -5.69 8.94
N LEU A 123 -4.57 -4.84 8.89
CA LEU A 123 -4.00 -4.20 10.08
C LEU A 123 -5.03 -3.36 10.85
N TRP A 124 -5.92 -2.66 10.14
CA TRP A 124 -7.02 -1.93 10.76
C TRP A 124 -7.97 -2.85 11.52
N ALA A 125 -8.36 -3.98 10.91
CA ALA A 125 -9.22 -4.97 11.55
C ALA A 125 -8.57 -5.62 12.77
N LEU A 126 -7.28 -5.94 12.70
CA LEU A 126 -6.52 -6.47 13.85
C LEU A 126 -6.52 -5.46 15.00
N LYS A 127 -6.26 -4.19 14.71
CA LYS A 127 -6.10 -3.15 15.74
C LYS A 127 -7.42 -2.63 16.32
N HIS A 128 -8.50 -2.60 15.54
CA HIS A 128 -9.76 -1.93 15.93
C HIS A 128 -10.99 -2.82 15.93
N LYS A 129 -10.92 -4.02 15.37
CA LYS A 129 -12.08 -4.93 15.23
C LYS A 129 -11.86 -6.30 15.87
N ASN A 130 -10.80 -6.45 16.67
CA ASN A 130 -10.42 -7.73 17.31
C ASN A 130 -10.34 -8.89 16.31
N ALA A 131 -9.94 -8.60 15.07
CA ALA A 131 -9.72 -9.66 14.09
C ALA A 131 -8.52 -10.53 14.53
N ILE A 132 -8.53 -11.79 14.11
CA ILE A 132 -7.47 -12.75 14.39
C ILE A 132 -6.82 -13.12 13.05
N LEU A 133 -5.49 -13.21 13.04
CA LEU A 133 -4.78 -13.76 11.89
C LEU A 133 -5.00 -15.27 11.85
N VAL A 134 -5.77 -15.73 10.87
CA VAL A 134 -5.97 -17.14 10.59
C VAL A 134 -4.89 -17.58 9.61
N LYS A 135 -4.13 -18.62 9.98
CA LYS A 135 -3.24 -19.27 9.03
C LYS A 135 -4.11 -20.07 8.06
N GLU A 136 -4.04 -19.75 6.77
CA GLU A 136 -4.72 -20.54 5.75
C GLU A 136 -4.13 -21.95 5.73
N ASP A 137 -4.99 -22.96 5.58
CA ASP A 137 -4.60 -24.34 5.32
C ASP A 137 -4.24 -24.47 3.83
N ALA A 138 -3.15 -23.83 3.46
CA ALA A 138 -2.64 -23.75 2.10
C ALA A 138 -1.15 -24.08 2.11
N ASP A 139 -0.69 -24.64 0.98
CA ASP A 139 0.73 -24.84 0.78
C ASP A 139 1.47 -23.50 0.91
N PRO A 140 2.61 -23.48 1.61
CA PRO A 140 3.39 -22.27 1.74
C PRO A 140 3.84 -21.77 0.36
N PRO A 141 3.95 -20.45 0.16
CA PRO A 141 4.39 -19.91 -1.12
C PRO A 141 5.81 -20.40 -1.44
N MET A 142 6.13 -20.57 -2.73
CA MET A 142 7.44 -21.02 -3.19
C MET A 142 8.62 -20.19 -2.67
N HIS A 143 8.39 -18.91 -2.34
CA HIS A 143 9.40 -17.97 -1.87
C HIS A 143 9.00 -17.37 -0.53
N ILE A 144 9.48 -17.99 0.56
CA ILE A 144 9.21 -17.57 1.94
C ILE A 144 10.41 -16.82 2.53
N ASN A 145 11.62 -17.17 2.08
CA ASN A 145 12.88 -16.57 2.51
C ASN A 145 13.43 -15.73 1.36
N PHE A 146 13.07 -14.46 1.33
CA PHE A 146 13.73 -13.49 0.46
C PHE A 146 15.14 -13.27 1.02
N ILE A 147 16.14 -13.95 0.43
CA ILE A 147 17.57 -13.74 0.70
C ILE A 147 18.05 -12.58 -0.16
#